data_AF-A0A9X8SDR9-F1
#
_entry.id   AF-A0A9X8SDR9-F1
#
_cell.length_a   1.000
_cell.length_b   1.000
_cell.length_c   1.000
_cell.angle_alpha   90.00
_cell.angle_beta   90.00
_cell.angle_gamma   90.00
#
_symmetry.space_group_name_H-M   'P 1'
#
loop_
_entity.id
_entity.type
_entity.pdbx_description
1 polymer ?
#
loop_
_entity_poly.entity_id
_entity_poly.type
_entity_poly.pdbx_seq_one_letter_code
_entity_poly.pdbx_strand_id
1 'polypeptide(L)'
;MNTIQNLAMIKDLVNLPKDVLKEICLNSNLSTEGIGKDLANRIWERVRESKELQNSALEIVKDKIVAGKTSVTWYNTTTSGNLIGAKDLIIRNNNRFNPFERVIIPQLEAVTSTPVLIGAAHGDTEHEYYLRFIYKYGVGFDYYRDMVSYPKTRLCTAYINEQKGIVEVRAEPKVANEIAATIFALINQRTFMEQFKVLAPFGEDVEKFADALDGEVIDTSSKPDVLLDDFSNEQAVATVDILGALDDFFATDDIESLKENLVHAQEIFGENLLETPFTAIILAGLQKVSMGSDKELRGQPLYDFLRPYLQHQSGFIRFSYPENGVLQSYTIRVGLKANSIFFVSAANESVINYIRDKIIYNN
;
A
#
# COMPACT_ATOMS: atom_id res chain seq x y z
N MET A 1 4.64 29.83 9.22
CA MET A 1 4.30 28.81 8.19
C MET A 1 3.85 27.55 8.91
N ASN A 2 3.17 26.65 8.21
CA ASN A 2 2.74 25.36 8.77
C ASN A 2 3.90 24.37 8.82
N THR A 3 3.96 23.62 9.91
CA THR A 3 4.77 22.41 10.07
C THR A 3 3.94 21.17 9.76
N ILE A 4 4.57 19.98 9.71
CA ILE A 4 3.87 18.70 9.49
C ILE A 4 2.80 18.46 10.58
N GLN A 5 3.12 18.81 11.82
CA GLN A 5 2.23 18.71 12.98
C GLN A 5 0.98 19.57 12.77
N ASN A 6 1.09 20.70 12.08
CA ASN A 6 -0.05 21.57 11.78
C ASN A 6 -1.01 20.97 10.73
N LEU A 7 -0.62 19.91 10.04
CA LEU A 7 -1.50 19.15 9.14
C LEU A 7 -2.27 18.04 9.84
N ALA A 8 -1.97 17.77 11.12
CA ALA A 8 -2.62 16.73 11.89
C ALA A 8 -4.11 17.00 12.04
N MET A 9 -4.89 15.93 12.03
CA MET A 9 -6.30 15.92 12.37
C MET A 9 -6.55 14.91 13.49
N ILE A 10 -7.70 15.01 14.17
CA ILE A 10 -8.06 14.07 15.23
C ILE A 10 -7.94 12.60 14.81
N LYS A 11 -8.23 12.28 13.54
CA LYS A 11 -8.11 10.92 13.00
C LYS A 11 -6.68 10.39 13.02
N ASP A 12 -5.69 11.26 12.83
CA ASP A 12 -4.28 10.88 12.89
C ASP A 12 -3.90 10.48 14.32
N LEU A 13 -4.42 11.20 15.32
CA LEU A 13 -4.22 10.85 16.73
C LEU A 13 -4.93 9.57 17.14
N VAL A 14 -6.17 9.35 16.67
CA VAL A 14 -6.95 8.14 16.98
C VAL A 14 -6.26 6.86 16.48
N ASN A 15 -5.43 6.95 15.45
CA ASN A 15 -4.69 5.81 14.90
C ASN A 15 -3.36 5.55 15.61
N LEU A 16 -2.93 6.41 16.54
CA LEU A 16 -1.70 6.20 17.29
C LEU A 16 -1.88 5.11 18.37
N PRO A 17 -0.82 4.34 18.69
CA PRO A 17 -0.83 3.42 19.82
C PRO A 17 -1.16 4.12 21.14
N LYS A 18 -1.87 3.42 22.04
CA LYS A 18 -2.31 3.98 23.33
C LYS A 18 -1.13 4.50 24.17
N ASP A 19 0.00 3.80 24.17
CA ASP A 19 1.15 4.20 24.98
C ASP A 19 1.80 5.48 24.47
N VAL A 20 1.85 5.67 23.15
CA VAL A 20 2.27 6.93 22.52
C VAL A 20 1.32 8.07 22.91
N LEU A 21 0.01 7.83 22.90
CA LEU A 21 -0.97 8.84 23.34
C LEU A 21 -0.81 9.21 24.82
N LYS A 22 -0.48 8.25 25.68
CA LYS A 22 -0.18 8.53 27.10
C LYS A 22 1.05 9.41 27.25
N GLU A 23 2.10 9.16 26.47
CA GLU A 23 3.32 9.97 26.48
C GLU A 23 3.03 11.43 26.08
N ILE A 24 2.25 11.64 25.01
CA ILE A 24 1.81 12.99 24.62
C ILE A 24 1.01 13.66 25.75
N CYS A 25 0.09 12.93 26.39
CA CYS A 25 -0.67 13.45 27.53
C CYS A 25 0.24 13.87 28.68
N LEU A 26 1.21 13.04 29.08
CA LEU A 26 2.15 13.34 30.15
C LEU A 26 2.96 14.60 29.84
N ASN A 27 3.54 14.67 28.64
CA ASN A 27 4.33 15.83 28.19
C ASN A 27 3.50 17.12 28.09
N SER A 28 2.18 16.98 27.91
CA SER A 28 1.23 18.09 27.82
C SER A 28 0.51 18.42 29.13
N ASN A 29 0.89 17.78 30.25
CA ASN A 29 0.21 17.89 31.55
C ASN A 29 -1.31 17.59 31.49
N LEU A 30 -1.68 16.56 30.74
CA LEU A 30 -3.04 16.05 30.60
C LEU A 30 -3.20 14.72 31.34
N SER A 31 -4.42 14.41 31.79
CA SER A 31 -4.73 13.08 32.36
C SER A 31 -4.42 11.96 31.35
N THR A 32 -3.92 10.82 31.86
CA THR A 32 -3.64 9.60 31.09
C THR A 32 -4.72 8.52 31.24
N GLU A 33 -5.82 8.83 31.94
CA GLU A 33 -6.92 7.91 32.16
C GLU A 33 -7.84 7.81 30.93
N GLY A 34 -8.39 6.60 30.71
CA GLY A 34 -9.34 6.29 29.65
C GLY A 34 -8.84 5.30 28.59
N ILE A 35 -9.66 5.11 27.56
CA ILE A 35 -9.29 4.35 26.35
C ILE A 35 -8.54 5.26 25.36
N GLY A 36 -7.90 4.68 24.34
CA GLY A 36 -7.09 5.46 23.39
C GLY A 36 -7.84 6.60 22.71
N LYS A 37 -9.13 6.41 22.40
CA LYS A 37 -9.98 7.47 21.82
C LYS A 37 -10.17 8.66 22.76
N ASP A 38 -10.28 8.43 24.06
CA ASP A 38 -10.41 9.51 25.06
C ASP A 38 -9.13 10.34 25.13
N LEU A 39 -7.97 9.67 25.10
CA LEU A 39 -6.66 10.32 25.10
C LEU A 39 -6.49 11.16 23.82
N ALA A 40 -6.77 10.58 22.66
CA ALA A 40 -6.68 11.28 21.38
C ALA A 40 -7.59 12.52 21.33
N ASN A 41 -8.83 12.41 21.83
CA ASN A 41 -9.75 13.54 21.90
C ASN A 41 -9.24 14.63 22.85
N ARG A 42 -8.74 14.25 24.04
CA ARG A 42 -8.18 15.18 25.04
C ARG A 42 -6.98 15.95 24.50
N ILE A 43 -6.07 15.26 23.81
CA ILE A 43 -4.94 15.88 23.12
C ILE A 43 -5.46 16.84 22.04
N TRP A 44 -6.39 16.39 21.20
CA TRP A 44 -6.92 17.21 20.11
C TRP A 44 -7.60 18.50 20.60
N GLU A 45 -8.49 18.42 21.59
CA GLU A 45 -9.13 19.60 22.18
C GLU A 45 -8.12 20.61 22.73
N ARG A 46 -6.99 20.12 23.27
CA ARG A 46 -5.91 20.99 23.78
C ARG A 46 -5.16 21.73 22.68
N VAL A 47 -4.96 21.10 21.52
CA VAL A 47 -4.04 21.59 20.48
C VAL A 47 -4.73 22.16 19.24
N ARG A 48 -5.99 21.82 18.96
CA ARG A 48 -6.64 22.13 17.66
C ARG A 48 -6.67 23.62 17.28
N GLU A 49 -6.61 24.53 18.25
CA GLU A 49 -6.72 25.98 18.05
C GLU A 49 -5.38 26.73 18.08
N SER A 50 -4.26 26.08 18.44
CA SER A 50 -2.92 26.72 18.47
C SER A 50 -1.88 25.88 17.73
N LYS A 51 -1.26 26.50 16.73
CA LYS A 51 -0.17 25.88 15.95
C LYS A 51 1.05 25.60 16.81
N GLU A 52 1.36 26.48 17.74
CA GLU A 52 2.48 26.36 18.66
C GLU A 52 2.29 25.15 19.57
N LEU A 53 1.09 24.97 20.12
CA LEU A 53 0.76 23.81 20.94
C LEU A 53 0.76 22.51 20.13
N GLN A 54 0.29 22.53 18.88
CA GLN A 54 0.41 21.36 17.99
C GLN A 54 1.87 20.99 17.76
N ASN A 55 2.71 21.97 17.45
CA ASN A 55 4.14 21.75 17.21
C ASN A 55 4.81 21.13 18.42
N SER A 56 4.60 21.68 19.61
CA SER A 56 5.23 21.17 20.82
C SER A 56 4.69 19.82 21.27
N ALA A 57 3.36 19.61 21.24
CA ALA A 57 2.75 18.40 21.76
C ALA A 57 2.91 17.20 20.82
N LEU A 58 2.92 17.43 19.51
CA LEU A 58 2.96 16.38 18.50
C LEU A 58 4.36 16.13 17.93
N GLU A 59 5.39 16.78 18.47
CA GLU A 59 6.78 16.62 18.03
C GLU A 59 7.23 15.15 18.06
N ILE A 60 6.89 14.43 19.14
CA ILE A 60 7.29 13.03 19.34
C ILE A 60 6.65 12.05 18.34
N VAL A 61 5.64 12.49 17.59
CA VAL A 61 4.95 11.68 16.57
C VAL A 61 4.97 12.34 15.19
N LYS A 62 5.81 13.35 14.96
CA LYS A 62 5.84 14.09 13.70
C LYS A 62 6.01 13.19 12.47
N ASP A 63 6.80 12.13 12.63
CA ASP A 63 7.11 11.12 11.62
C ASP A 63 5.95 10.13 11.38
N LYS A 64 4.96 10.09 12.26
CA LYS A 64 3.82 9.15 12.21
C LYS A 64 2.53 9.79 11.72
N ILE A 65 2.34 11.10 11.94
CA ILE A 65 1.09 11.83 11.60
C ILE A 65 0.70 11.68 10.13
N VAL A 66 1.68 11.75 9.22
CA VAL A 66 1.45 11.75 7.78
C VAL A 66 1.78 10.43 7.08
N ALA A 67 2.34 9.44 7.79
CA ALA A 67 2.75 8.14 7.26
C ALA A 67 1.65 7.08 7.47
N GLY A 68 1.54 6.56 8.70
CA GLY A 68 0.46 5.69 9.14
C GLY A 68 0.34 4.37 8.35
N LYS A 69 -0.83 3.74 8.45
CA LYS A 69 -1.18 2.51 7.71
C LYS A 69 -1.87 2.89 6.40
N THR A 70 -1.11 2.93 5.31
CA THR A 70 -1.61 3.46 4.02
C THR A 70 -1.01 2.75 2.82
N SER A 71 -1.64 2.92 1.66
CA SER A 71 -1.06 2.62 0.36
C SER A 71 -0.25 3.81 -0.11
N VAL A 72 0.90 3.54 -0.72
CA VAL A 72 1.78 4.55 -1.30
C VAL A 72 1.97 4.25 -2.77
N THR A 73 1.80 5.29 -3.57
CA THR A 73 2.03 5.28 -5.01
C THR A 73 2.94 6.45 -5.37
N TRP A 74 3.97 6.21 -6.16
CA TRP A 74 4.89 7.24 -6.63
C TRP A 74 4.61 7.58 -8.09
N TYR A 75 4.78 8.86 -8.41
CA TYR A 75 4.69 9.40 -9.76
C TYR A 75 5.95 10.20 -10.05
N ASN A 76 6.38 10.17 -11.31
CA ASN A 76 7.46 10.99 -11.82
C ASN A 76 6.99 11.74 -13.08
N THR A 77 7.77 12.73 -13.46
CA THR A 77 7.60 13.44 -14.74
C THR A 77 8.22 12.61 -15.87
N THR A 78 7.50 12.49 -16.99
CA THR A 78 7.93 11.73 -18.19
C THR A 78 9.20 12.26 -18.84
N THR A 79 9.40 13.57 -18.76
CA THR A 79 10.68 14.20 -19.11
C THR A 79 11.44 14.33 -17.80
N SER A 80 12.74 14.07 -17.80
CA SER A 80 13.73 14.26 -16.72
C SER A 80 13.82 15.70 -16.17
N GLY A 81 12.67 16.32 -15.93
CA GLY A 81 12.48 17.64 -15.38
C GLY A 81 12.18 17.49 -13.90
N ASN A 82 12.99 18.17 -13.10
CA ASN A 82 12.66 18.46 -11.72
C ASN A 82 11.31 19.21 -11.65
N LEU A 83 10.63 19.12 -10.51
CA LEU A 83 9.42 19.89 -10.23
C LEU A 83 9.77 21.24 -9.58
N ILE A 84 10.95 21.81 -9.87
CA ILE A 84 11.39 23.05 -9.21
C ILE A 84 10.39 24.17 -9.49
N GLY A 85 9.91 24.81 -8.42
CA GLY A 85 8.91 25.87 -8.48
C GLY A 85 7.46 25.40 -8.49
N ALA A 86 7.21 24.08 -8.39
CA ALA A 86 5.87 23.53 -8.23
C ALA A 86 5.16 24.10 -7.01
N LYS A 87 5.87 24.32 -5.90
CA LYS A 87 5.37 24.98 -4.70
C LYS A 87 4.79 26.36 -4.97
N ASP A 88 5.51 27.20 -5.71
CA ASP A 88 5.04 28.55 -6.05
C ASP A 88 3.80 28.51 -6.93
N LEU A 89 3.74 27.54 -7.86
CA LEU A 89 2.56 27.34 -8.72
C LEU A 89 1.35 26.87 -7.90
N ILE A 90 1.54 25.95 -6.95
CA ILE A 90 0.47 25.51 -6.03
C ILE A 90 -0.07 26.70 -5.23
N ILE A 91 0.81 27.56 -4.71
CA ILE A 91 0.40 28.76 -3.97
C ILE A 91 -0.37 29.71 -4.88
N ARG A 92 0.14 30.00 -6.09
CA ARG A 92 -0.47 30.94 -7.05
C ARG A 92 -1.81 30.45 -7.58
N ASN A 93 -1.93 29.16 -7.89
CA ASN A 93 -3.12 28.58 -8.50
C ASN A 93 -4.18 28.18 -7.46
N ASN A 94 -3.83 28.10 -6.17
CA ASN A 94 -4.81 27.96 -5.09
C ASN A 94 -5.39 29.31 -4.66
N ASN A 95 -6.27 29.87 -5.48
CA ASN A 95 -6.84 31.22 -5.31
C ASN A 95 -7.59 31.46 -3.98
N ARG A 96 -7.88 30.41 -3.20
CA ARG A 96 -8.65 30.51 -1.95
C ARG A 96 -7.80 30.92 -0.76
N PHE A 97 -6.55 30.45 -0.68
CA PHE A 97 -5.64 30.70 0.45
C PHE A 97 -4.22 30.18 0.15
N ASN A 98 -3.21 30.65 0.89
CA ASN A 98 -1.89 30.02 0.87
C ASN A 98 -1.91 28.73 1.73
N PRO A 99 -1.77 27.52 1.15
CA PRO A 99 -1.86 26.27 1.89
C PRO A 99 -0.68 26.05 2.84
N PHE A 100 0.47 26.71 2.63
CA PHE A 100 1.64 26.64 3.52
C PHE A 100 1.51 27.55 4.74
N GLU A 101 0.50 28.41 4.79
CA GLU A 101 0.24 29.32 5.89
C GLU A 101 -1.04 29.00 6.66
N ARG A 102 -2.03 28.40 6.01
CA ARG A 102 -3.35 28.14 6.60
C ARG A 102 -3.81 26.73 6.28
N VAL A 103 -4.51 26.12 7.22
CA VAL A 103 -5.26 24.89 7.01
C VAL A 103 -6.74 25.25 7.01
N ILE A 104 -7.44 24.96 5.91
CA ILE A 104 -8.86 25.26 5.74
C ILE A 104 -9.60 23.97 5.42
N ILE A 105 -10.40 23.51 6.38
CA ILE A 105 -11.23 22.32 6.24
C ILE A 105 -12.61 22.76 5.72
N PRO A 106 -13.09 22.23 4.59
CA PRO A 106 -14.44 22.51 4.12
C PRO A 106 -15.50 21.96 5.09
N GLN A 107 -16.69 22.54 5.07
CA GLN A 107 -17.86 21.97 5.75
C GLN A 107 -18.14 20.56 5.22
N LEU A 108 -18.62 19.67 6.10
CA LEU A 108 -18.71 18.24 5.82
C LEU A 108 -19.60 17.95 4.61
N GLU A 109 -20.67 18.71 4.44
CA GLU A 109 -21.65 18.58 3.35
C GLU A 109 -21.08 19.04 2.00
N ALA A 110 -20.05 19.88 2.01
CA ALA A 110 -19.39 20.39 0.81
C ALA A 110 -18.28 19.45 0.30
N VAL A 111 -17.93 18.39 1.05
CA VAL A 111 -16.90 17.42 0.65
C VAL A 111 -17.47 16.45 -0.39
N THR A 112 -16.91 16.51 -1.61
CA THR A 112 -17.24 15.60 -2.71
C THR A 112 -16.18 14.51 -2.87
N SER A 113 -16.35 13.62 -3.84
CA SER A 113 -15.34 12.60 -4.17
C SER A 113 -14.06 13.20 -4.75
N THR A 114 -14.11 14.42 -5.29
CA THR A 114 -12.92 15.12 -5.80
C THR A 114 -12.04 15.56 -4.63
N PRO A 115 -10.75 15.17 -4.59
CA PRO A 115 -9.84 15.59 -3.53
C PRO A 115 -9.66 17.10 -3.47
N VAL A 116 -9.76 17.67 -2.27
CA VAL A 116 -9.58 19.10 -2.01
C VAL A 116 -8.35 19.31 -1.15
N LEU A 117 -7.42 20.16 -1.60
CA LEU A 117 -6.26 20.59 -0.83
C LEU A 117 -6.72 21.42 0.37
N ILE A 118 -6.40 20.97 1.58
CA ILE A 118 -6.78 21.64 2.83
C ILE A 118 -5.60 22.34 3.51
N GLY A 119 -4.37 21.96 3.20
CA GLY A 119 -3.17 22.56 3.78
C GLY A 119 -1.90 21.93 3.23
N ALA A 120 -0.78 22.58 3.49
CA ALA A 120 0.56 22.14 3.13
C ALA A 120 1.56 22.48 4.24
N ALA A 121 2.67 21.76 4.29
CA ALA A 121 3.76 21.97 5.24
C ALA A 121 5.11 21.67 4.59
N HIS A 122 6.18 22.30 5.10
CA HIS A 122 7.54 22.00 4.68
C HIS A 122 7.97 20.61 5.15
N GLY A 123 8.78 19.95 4.34
CA GLY A 123 9.60 18.81 4.72
C GLY A 123 10.94 19.27 5.27
N ASP A 124 11.94 18.40 5.15
CA ASP A 124 13.28 18.64 5.73
C ASP A 124 14.10 19.65 4.93
N THR A 125 13.85 19.75 3.62
CA THR A 125 14.50 20.71 2.72
C THR A 125 13.50 21.69 2.08
N GLU A 126 13.99 22.79 1.50
CA GLU A 126 13.14 23.80 0.86
C GLU A 126 12.31 23.25 -0.32
N HIS A 127 12.83 22.20 -0.96
CA HIS A 127 12.24 21.52 -2.11
C HIS A 127 11.39 20.31 -1.73
N GLU A 128 11.19 20.08 -0.43
CA GLU A 128 10.37 19.01 0.08
C GLU A 128 9.18 19.58 0.84
N TYR A 129 8.01 19.01 0.55
CA TYR A 129 6.80 19.43 1.24
C TYR A 129 5.70 18.38 1.18
N TYR A 130 4.79 18.52 2.13
CA TYR A 130 3.60 17.70 2.27
C TYR A 130 2.37 18.51 1.90
N LEU A 131 1.49 17.93 1.12
CA LEU A 131 0.16 18.43 0.80
C LEU A 131 -0.87 17.52 1.45
N ARG A 132 -1.85 18.10 2.14
CA ARG A 132 -2.93 17.36 2.80
C ARG A 132 -4.23 17.59 2.06
N PHE A 133 -4.91 16.50 1.73
CA PHE A 133 -6.18 16.54 1.02
C PHE A 133 -7.29 15.87 1.82
N ILE A 134 -8.53 16.27 1.55
CA ILE A 134 -9.76 15.62 2.04
C ILE A 134 -10.66 15.26 0.87
N TYR A 135 -11.35 14.13 0.97
CA TYR A 135 -12.32 13.68 -0.03
C TYR A 135 -13.39 12.77 0.61
N LYS A 136 -14.54 12.65 -0.06
CA LYS A 136 -15.63 11.75 0.29
C LYS A 136 -15.38 10.38 -0.35
N TYR A 137 -15.35 9.34 0.46
CA TYR A 137 -15.16 7.96 -0.02
C TYR A 137 -16.45 7.11 0.07
N GLY A 138 -17.51 7.64 0.67
CA GLY A 138 -18.77 6.93 0.77
C GLY A 138 -19.84 7.72 1.52
N VAL A 139 -20.93 7.01 1.83
CA VAL A 139 -22.04 7.53 2.64
C VAL A 139 -22.25 6.54 3.79
N GLY A 140 -22.42 7.09 4.99
CA GLY A 140 -22.85 6.37 6.18
C GLY A 140 -24.32 6.61 6.44
N PHE A 141 -24.93 5.69 7.19
CA PHE A 141 -26.30 5.79 7.65
C PHE A 141 -26.30 5.59 9.16
N ASP A 142 -27.04 6.44 9.86
CA ASP A 142 -27.39 6.26 11.26
C ASP A 142 -28.88 5.87 11.34
N TYR A 143 -29.19 4.93 12.24
CA TYR A 143 -30.50 4.30 12.38
C TYR A 143 -31.00 4.36 13.84
N TYR A 144 -30.87 5.52 14.49
CA TYR A 144 -31.35 5.67 15.87
C TYR A 144 -32.88 5.79 15.99
N ARG A 145 -33.50 6.63 15.15
CA ARG A 145 -34.96 6.81 15.09
C ARG A 145 -35.46 6.93 13.66
N ASP A 146 -34.77 7.74 12.87
CA ASP A 146 -34.94 7.89 11.42
C ASP A 146 -33.62 7.52 10.73
N MET A 147 -33.68 7.19 9.44
CA MET A 147 -32.47 6.97 8.64
C MET A 147 -31.85 8.31 8.26
N VAL A 148 -30.73 8.66 8.90
CA VAL A 148 -29.96 9.87 8.58
C VAL A 148 -28.69 9.47 7.83
N SER A 149 -28.55 9.94 6.60
CA SER A 149 -27.32 9.73 5.82
C SER A 149 -26.30 10.83 6.09
N TYR A 150 -25.02 10.48 6.20
CA TYR A 150 -23.92 11.43 6.34
C TYR A 150 -22.75 11.07 5.41
N PRO A 151 -22.00 12.04 4.86
CA PRO A 151 -20.85 11.73 4.02
C PRO A 151 -19.70 11.17 4.86
N LYS A 152 -19.09 10.08 4.39
CA LYS A 152 -17.87 9.53 4.97
C LYS A 152 -16.66 10.15 4.26
N THR A 153 -15.79 10.80 5.03
CA THR A 153 -14.61 11.49 4.51
C THR A 153 -13.31 10.80 4.92
N ARG A 154 -12.28 10.96 4.09
CA ARG A 154 -10.94 10.45 4.34
C ARG A 154 -9.91 11.54 4.03
N LEU A 155 -8.80 11.48 4.76
CA LEU A 155 -7.63 12.32 4.58
C LEU A 155 -6.57 11.53 3.84
N CYS A 156 -5.77 12.21 3.05
CA CYS A 156 -4.60 11.65 2.39
C CYS A 156 -3.50 12.70 2.32
N THR A 157 -2.26 12.23 2.33
CA THR A 157 -1.07 13.08 2.16
C THR A 157 -0.46 12.83 0.80
N ALA A 158 0.02 13.87 0.15
CA ALA A 158 1.03 13.75 -0.88
C ALA A 158 2.34 14.36 -0.38
N TYR A 159 3.46 13.69 -0.58
CA TYR A 159 4.80 14.23 -0.38
C TYR A 159 5.38 14.56 -1.76
N ILE A 160 6.01 15.72 -1.88
CA ILE A 160 6.65 16.17 -3.11
C ILE A 160 8.11 16.46 -2.81
N ASN A 161 9.01 15.93 -3.65
CA ASN A 161 10.40 16.33 -3.73
C ASN A 161 10.64 16.98 -5.09
N GLU A 162 10.84 18.30 -5.11
CA GLU A 162 10.97 19.02 -6.36
C GLU A 162 12.23 18.67 -7.12
N GLN A 163 13.37 18.62 -6.42
CA GLN A 163 14.67 18.37 -7.04
C GLN A 163 14.71 17.01 -7.75
N LYS A 164 14.11 16.00 -7.11
CA LYS A 164 14.09 14.63 -7.61
C LYS A 164 12.89 14.34 -8.52
N GLY A 165 11.96 15.29 -8.67
CA GLY A 165 10.81 15.18 -9.54
C GLY A 165 9.78 14.13 -9.08
N ILE A 166 9.64 13.93 -7.77
CA ILE A 166 8.82 12.86 -7.20
C ILE A 166 7.56 13.42 -6.57
N VAL A 167 6.44 12.79 -6.89
CA VAL A 167 5.18 12.95 -6.18
C VAL A 167 4.80 11.60 -5.57
N GLU A 168 4.86 11.49 -4.26
CA GLU A 168 4.40 10.34 -3.50
C GLU A 168 2.99 10.61 -2.99
N VAL A 169 2.02 9.77 -3.32
CA VAL A 169 0.65 9.89 -2.84
C VAL A 169 0.29 8.73 -1.91
N ARG A 170 -0.12 9.08 -0.70
CA ARG A 170 -0.48 8.16 0.38
C ARG A 170 -1.98 7.91 0.42
N ALA A 171 -2.47 7.14 -0.55
CA ALA A 171 -3.86 6.76 -0.69
C ALA A 171 -4.01 5.44 -1.45
N GLU A 172 -5.22 4.86 -1.44
CA GLU A 172 -5.53 3.72 -2.30
C GLU A 172 -5.31 4.08 -3.78
N PRO A 173 -4.83 3.15 -4.63
CA PRO A 173 -4.33 3.46 -5.98
C PRO A 173 -5.27 4.29 -6.86
N LYS A 174 -6.58 3.98 -6.83
CA LYS A 174 -7.59 4.73 -7.59
C LYS A 174 -7.63 6.21 -7.17
N VAL A 175 -7.64 6.46 -5.86
CA VAL A 175 -7.66 7.82 -5.31
C VAL A 175 -6.30 8.49 -5.49
N ALA A 176 -5.21 7.73 -5.42
CA ALA A 176 -3.87 8.25 -5.65
C ALA A 176 -3.76 8.93 -7.03
N ASN A 177 -4.35 8.32 -8.06
CA ASN A 177 -4.42 8.89 -9.41
C ASN A 177 -5.22 10.21 -9.44
N GLU A 178 -6.36 10.27 -8.74
CA GLU A 178 -7.20 11.48 -8.66
C GLU A 178 -6.48 12.65 -7.93
N ILE A 179 -5.72 12.33 -6.89
CA ILE A 179 -4.90 13.31 -6.17
C ILE A 179 -3.74 13.79 -7.04
N ALA A 180 -3.02 12.87 -7.70
CA ALA A 180 -1.93 13.21 -8.61
C ALA A 180 -2.43 14.13 -9.74
N ALA A 181 -3.60 13.82 -10.32
CA ALA A 181 -4.25 14.68 -11.32
C ALA A 181 -4.63 16.07 -10.76
N THR A 182 -5.08 16.14 -9.51
CA THR A 182 -5.36 17.43 -8.83
C THR A 182 -4.08 18.25 -8.64
N ILE A 183 -3.00 17.63 -8.16
CA ILE A 183 -1.69 18.28 -8.00
C ILE A 183 -1.19 18.77 -9.36
N PHE A 184 -1.35 17.96 -10.40
CA PHE A 184 -0.94 18.26 -11.76
C PHE A 184 -1.64 19.52 -12.31
N ALA A 185 -2.96 19.59 -12.14
CA ALA A 185 -3.73 20.76 -12.50
C ALA A 185 -3.26 22.02 -11.74
N LEU A 186 -2.92 21.88 -10.45
CA LEU A 186 -2.40 22.98 -9.64
C LEU A 186 -1.03 23.47 -10.09
N ILE A 187 -0.19 22.64 -10.71
CA ILE A 187 1.14 23.05 -11.19
C ILE A 187 1.15 23.43 -12.67
N ASN A 188 -0.01 23.45 -13.35
CA ASN A 188 -0.15 23.77 -14.78
C ASN A 188 0.87 23.03 -15.68
N GLN A 189 1.26 21.82 -15.30
CA GLN A 189 2.21 21.07 -16.13
C GLN A 189 1.53 20.68 -17.46
N ARG A 190 2.32 20.69 -18.53
CA ARG A 190 1.87 20.34 -19.89
C ARG A 190 2.27 18.91 -20.30
N THR A 191 3.02 18.21 -19.46
CA THR A 191 3.59 16.88 -19.69
C THR A 191 2.93 15.87 -18.77
N PHE A 192 2.72 14.62 -19.19
CA PHE A 192 2.08 13.62 -18.33
C PHE A 192 2.98 13.21 -17.15
N MET A 193 2.39 12.95 -15.98
CA MET A 193 3.04 12.18 -14.91
C MET A 193 2.85 10.70 -15.20
N GLU A 194 3.93 9.94 -15.10
CA GLU A 194 3.87 8.48 -15.14
C GLU A 194 3.91 7.92 -13.73
N GLN A 195 3.14 6.86 -13.52
CA GLN A 195 3.21 6.11 -12.28
C GLN A 195 4.53 5.32 -12.28
N PHE A 196 5.30 5.44 -11.20
CA PHE A 196 6.54 4.69 -11.06
C PHE A 196 6.22 3.20 -10.91
N LYS A 197 6.84 2.36 -11.76
CA LYS A 197 6.73 0.91 -11.66
C LYS A 197 7.58 0.41 -10.50
N VAL A 198 6.95 0.18 -9.36
CA VAL A 198 7.63 -0.09 -8.08
C VAL A 198 8.56 -1.32 -8.11
N LEU A 199 8.28 -2.31 -8.97
CA LEU A 199 9.12 -3.50 -9.13
C LEU A 199 10.06 -3.48 -10.34
N ALA A 200 9.96 -2.50 -11.23
CA ALA A 200 10.85 -2.41 -12.39
C ALA A 200 12.36 -2.42 -12.03
N PRO A 201 12.81 -1.72 -10.96
CA PRO A 201 14.22 -1.81 -10.50
C PRO A 201 14.65 -3.23 -10.11
N PHE A 202 13.69 -4.08 -9.75
CA PHE A 202 13.91 -5.44 -9.28
C PHE A 202 13.53 -6.47 -10.36
N GLY A 203 13.40 -6.06 -11.62
CA GLY A 203 13.04 -6.96 -12.72
C GLY A 203 11.62 -7.53 -12.63
N GLU A 204 10.69 -6.75 -12.08
CA GLU A 204 9.28 -7.15 -11.86
C GLU A 204 9.12 -8.34 -10.89
N ASP A 205 10.09 -8.52 -9.98
CA ASP A 205 10.19 -9.67 -9.07
C ASP A 205 10.07 -9.23 -7.60
N VAL A 206 9.06 -9.77 -6.90
CA VAL A 206 8.81 -9.50 -5.48
C VAL A 206 9.91 -10.08 -4.60
N GLU A 207 10.48 -11.22 -4.96
CA GLU A 207 11.53 -11.88 -4.18
C GLU A 207 12.82 -11.05 -4.19
N LYS A 208 13.19 -10.52 -5.36
CA LYS A 208 14.34 -9.60 -5.48
C LYS A 208 14.11 -8.30 -4.73
N PHE A 209 12.87 -7.80 -4.69
CA PHE A 209 12.55 -6.65 -3.86
C PHE A 209 12.64 -6.96 -2.36
N ALA A 210 12.23 -8.16 -1.94
CA ALA A 210 12.42 -8.62 -0.57
C ALA A 210 13.91 -8.71 -0.21
N ASP A 211 14.75 -9.24 -1.10
CA ASP A 211 16.21 -9.27 -0.93
C ASP A 211 16.79 -7.86 -0.78
N ALA A 212 16.35 -6.91 -1.61
CA ALA A 212 16.81 -5.52 -1.54
C ALA A 212 16.46 -4.81 -0.22
N LEU A 213 15.44 -5.31 0.48
CA LEU A 213 15.00 -4.85 1.80
C LEU A 213 15.62 -5.65 2.96
N ASP A 214 16.48 -6.64 2.68
CA ASP A 214 16.94 -7.64 3.64
C ASP A 214 15.75 -8.30 4.38
N GLY A 215 14.69 -8.56 3.62
CA GLY A 215 13.39 -9.01 4.10
C GLY A 215 13.01 -10.41 3.65
N GLU A 216 11.86 -10.83 4.15
CA GLU A 216 11.28 -12.15 3.93
C GLU A 216 9.99 -12.08 3.11
N VAL A 217 9.78 -13.04 2.21
CA VAL A 217 8.49 -13.20 1.51
C VAL A 217 7.61 -14.13 2.33
N ILE A 218 6.53 -13.62 2.91
CA ILE A 218 5.68 -14.38 3.83
C ILE A 218 4.33 -14.79 3.23
N ASP A 219 3.89 -14.09 2.19
CA ASP A 219 2.67 -14.42 1.45
C ASP A 219 2.83 -14.00 -0.01
N THR A 220 2.40 -14.84 -0.92
CA THR A 220 2.32 -14.52 -2.35
C THR A 220 0.95 -14.89 -2.89
N SER A 221 0.51 -14.10 -3.86
CA SER A 221 -0.67 -14.38 -4.63
C SER A 221 -0.29 -14.35 -6.10
N SER A 222 -0.41 -15.50 -6.76
CA SER A 222 0.10 -15.73 -8.10
C SER A 222 -0.99 -16.24 -9.03
N LYS A 223 -0.76 -16.06 -10.32
CA LYS A 223 -1.47 -16.79 -11.35
C LYS A 223 -0.55 -17.87 -11.93
N PRO A 224 -1.09 -18.99 -12.40
CA PRO A 224 -0.33 -19.90 -13.25
C PRO A 224 0.26 -19.12 -14.42
N ASP A 225 1.50 -19.43 -14.77
CA ASP A 225 2.13 -18.85 -15.95
C ASP A 225 1.36 -19.30 -17.21
N VAL A 226 1.41 -18.49 -18.27
CA VAL A 226 0.51 -18.50 -19.45
C VAL A 226 0.74 -19.71 -20.38
N LEU A 227 1.27 -20.82 -19.86
CA LEU A 227 1.63 -22.00 -20.66
C LEU A 227 0.43 -22.71 -21.30
N LEU A 228 -0.80 -22.43 -20.87
CA LEU A 228 -2.01 -23.13 -21.33
C LEU A 228 -3.18 -22.15 -21.54
N ASP A 229 -3.08 -21.28 -22.56
CA ASP A 229 -4.17 -20.35 -22.94
C ASP A 229 -5.48 -21.07 -23.35
N ASP A 230 -5.42 -22.37 -23.67
CA ASP A 230 -6.55 -23.21 -24.13
C ASP A 230 -6.82 -24.42 -23.20
N PHE A 231 -6.74 -24.24 -21.88
CA PHE A 231 -7.08 -25.32 -20.93
C PHE A 231 -8.58 -25.66 -20.96
N SER A 232 -8.92 -26.83 -21.50
CA SER A 232 -10.31 -27.25 -21.69
C SER A 232 -10.94 -27.82 -20.41
N ASN A 233 -12.28 -27.84 -20.34
CA ASN A 233 -12.98 -28.51 -19.25
C ASN A 233 -12.67 -30.01 -19.18
N GLU A 234 -12.45 -30.66 -20.32
CA GLU A 234 -12.10 -32.09 -20.39
C GLU A 234 -10.71 -32.33 -19.78
N GLN A 235 -9.76 -31.44 -20.05
CA GLN A 235 -8.42 -31.46 -19.42
C GLN A 235 -8.49 -31.16 -17.92
N ALA A 236 -9.40 -30.29 -17.48
CA ALA A 236 -9.63 -30.05 -16.06
C ALA A 236 -10.16 -31.31 -15.35
N VAL A 237 -11.12 -32.02 -15.95
CA VAL A 237 -11.66 -33.29 -15.42
C VAL A 237 -10.57 -34.35 -15.36
N ALA A 238 -9.80 -34.54 -16.44
CA ALA A 238 -8.68 -35.49 -16.46
C ALA A 238 -7.62 -35.19 -15.39
N THR A 239 -7.38 -33.91 -15.06
CA THR A 239 -6.48 -33.53 -13.95
C THR A 239 -7.00 -34.00 -12.60
N VAL A 240 -8.31 -33.83 -12.37
CA VAL A 240 -8.97 -34.29 -11.13
C VAL A 240 -8.93 -35.81 -11.05
N ASP A 241 -9.16 -36.51 -12.16
CA ASP A 241 -9.12 -37.97 -12.21
C ASP A 241 -7.72 -38.52 -11.91
N ILE A 242 -6.65 -37.89 -12.40
CA ILE A 242 -5.26 -38.25 -12.03
C ILE A 242 -5.03 -38.04 -10.52
N LEU A 243 -5.46 -36.90 -9.97
CA LEU A 243 -5.29 -36.62 -8.54
C LEU A 243 -6.08 -37.61 -7.66
N GLY A 244 -7.30 -37.97 -8.10
CA GLY A 244 -8.12 -38.98 -7.45
C GLY A 244 -7.50 -40.37 -7.51
N ALA A 245 -6.99 -40.78 -8.67
CA ALA A 245 -6.32 -42.07 -8.83
C ALA A 245 -5.04 -42.18 -7.98
N LEU A 246 -4.31 -41.08 -7.79
CA LEU A 246 -3.18 -41.04 -6.86
C LEU A 246 -3.62 -41.21 -5.40
N ASP A 247 -4.71 -40.56 -5.00
CA ASP A 247 -5.28 -40.69 -3.64
C ASP A 247 -5.78 -42.14 -3.39
N ASP A 248 -6.51 -42.69 -4.36
CA ASP A 248 -7.00 -44.07 -4.33
C ASP A 248 -5.85 -45.08 -4.26
N PHE A 249 -4.75 -44.84 -4.98
CA PHE A 249 -3.55 -45.66 -4.89
C PHE A 249 -2.96 -45.64 -3.47
N PHE A 250 -2.83 -44.48 -2.83
CA PHE A 250 -2.35 -44.41 -1.44
C PHE A 250 -3.29 -45.10 -0.44
N ALA A 251 -4.58 -45.20 -0.75
CA ALA A 251 -5.57 -45.87 0.09
C ALA A 251 -5.64 -47.39 -0.13
N THR A 252 -5.47 -47.85 -1.37
CA THR A 252 -5.77 -49.23 -1.79
C THR A 252 -4.56 -50.04 -2.24
N ASP A 253 -3.43 -49.38 -2.52
CA ASP A 253 -2.21 -49.96 -3.13
C ASP A 253 -2.47 -50.60 -4.52
N ASP A 254 -3.55 -50.18 -5.21
CA ASP A 254 -3.90 -50.68 -6.54
C ASP A 254 -3.18 -49.91 -7.66
N ILE A 255 -2.04 -50.45 -8.08
CA ILE A 255 -1.21 -49.88 -9.14
C ILE A 255 -1.85 -49.97 -10.54
N GLU A 256 -2.70 -50.97 -10.80
CA GLU A 256 -3.31 -51.14 -12.13
C GLU A 256 -4.40 -50.09 -12.34
N SER A 257 -5.20 -49.80 -11.30
CA SER A 257 -6.17 -48.71 -11.35
C SER A 257 -5.51 -47.34 -11.57
N LEU A 258 -4.39 -47.05 -10.89
CA LEU A 258 -3.62 -45.82 -11.14
C LEU A 258 -3.14 -45.74 -12.60
N LYS A 259 -2.61 -46.85 -13.12
CA LYS A 259 -2.07 -46.90 -14.48
C LYS A 259 -3.15 -46.70 -15.54
N GLU A 260 -4.32 -47.32 -15.39
CA GLU A 260 -5.45 -47.12 -16.31
C GLU A 260 -5.87 -45.65 -16.38
N ASN A 261 -5.99 -44.99 -15.22
CA ASN A 261 -6.35 -43.58 -15.14
C ASN A 261 -5.28 -42.66 -15.77
N LEU A 262 -3.99 -42.94 -15.55
CA LEU A 262 -2.90 -42.18 -16.16
C LEU A 262 -2.87 -42.31 -17.69
N VAL A 263 -3.12 -43.53 -18.22
CA VAL A 263 -3.20 -43.77 -19.67
C VAL A 263 -4.39 -43.01 -20.27
N HIS A 264 -5.56 -43.08 -19.63
CA HIS A 264 -6.73 -42.37 -20.12
C HIS A 264 -6.53 -40.85 -20.13
N ALA A 265 -5.92 -40.31 -19.08
CA ALA A 265 -5.59 -38.89 -19.05
C ALA A 265 -4.59 -38.51 -20.15
N GLN A 266 -3.59 -39.35 -20.43
CA GLN A 266 -2.64 -39.12 -21.52
C GLN A 266 -3.34 -39.00 -22.89
N GLU A 267 -4.42 -39.75 -23.12
CA GLU A 267 -5.24 -39.63 -24.34
C GLU A 267 -5.99 -38.29 -24.41
N ILE A 268 -6.50 -37.79 -23.28
CA ILE A 268 -7.25 -36.51 -23.19
C ILE A 268 -6.32 -35.31 -23.36
N PHE A 269 -5.12 -35.36 -22.78
CA PHE A 269 -4.15 -34.26 -22.88
C PHE A 269 -3.39 -34.27 -24.21
N GLY A 270 -3.26 -35.41 -24.89
CA GLY A 270 -2.57 -35.51 -26.17
C GLY A 270 -1.10 -35.07 -26.10
N GLU A 271 -0.63 -34.31 -27.11
CA GLU A 271 0.75 -33.81 -27.17
C GLU A 271 1.08 -32.78 -26.08
N ASN A 272 0.08 -32.13 -25.48
CA ASN A 272 0.31 -31.12 -24.42
C ASN A 272 0.98 -31.71 -23.17
N LEU A 273 0.79 -33.01 -22.91
CA LEU A 273 1.39 -33.71 -21.76
C LEU A 273 2.87 -34.05 -21.97
N LEU A 274 3.35 -34.06 -23.22
CA LEU A 274 4.76 -34.29 -23.56
C LEU A 274 5.60 -33.02 -23.39
N GLU A 275 4.99 -31.86 -23.58
CA GLU A 275 5.68 -30.57 -23.54
C GLU A 275 5.49 -29.81 -22.22
N THR A 276 4.40 -30.08 -21.50
CA THR A 276 4.04 -29.35 -20.27
C THR A 276 4.14 -30.22 -19.02
N PRO A 277 4.92 -29.82 -18.00
CA PRO A 277 4.97 -30.52 -16.73
C PRO A 277 3.58 -30.62 -16.07
N PHE A 278 3.25 -31.79 -15.51
CA PHE A 278 1.95 -32.03 -14.86
C PHE A 278 1.62 -31.01 -13.76
N THR A 279 2.63 -30.46 -13.08
CA THR A 279 2.46 -29.37 -12.11
C THR A 279 1.84 -28.12 -12.74
N ALA A 280 2.27 -27.73 -13.94
CA ALA A 280 1.70 -26.57 -14.64
C ALA A 280 0.25 -26.82 -15.06
N ILE A 281 -0.09 -28.07 -15.42
CA ILE A 281 -1.46 -28.51 -15.71
C ILE A 281 -2.36 -28.35 -14.49
N ILE A 282 -1.92 -28.84 -13.31
CA ILE A 282 -2.66 -28.66 -12.05
C ILE A 282 -2.89 -27.18 -11.76
N LEU A 283 -1.84 -26.36 -11.89
CA LEU A 283 -1.92 -24.95 -11.57
C LEU A 283 -2.87 -24.22 -12.51
N ALA A 284 -2.87 -24.52 -13.81
CA ALA A 284 -3.78 -23.92 -14.80
C ALA A 284 -5.25 -24.07 -14.40
N GLY A 285 -5.64 -25.21 -13.83
CA GLY A 285 -6.99 -25.43 -13.32
C GLY A 285 -7.41 -24.56 -12.13
N LEU A 286 -6.46 -24.01 -11.36
CA LEU A 286 -6.74 -23.26 -10.12
C LEU A 286 -7.02 -21.77 -10.34
N GLN A 287 -6.75 -21.22 -11.53
CA GLN A 287 -6.83 -19.79 -11.92
C GLN A 287 -5.98 -18.81 -11.10
N LYS A 288 -5.79 -19.06 -9.80
CA LYS A 288 -5.07 -18.25 -8.83
C LYS A 288 -4.61 -19.13 -7.67
N VAL A 289 -3.34 -18.99 -7.29
CA VAL A 289 -2.75 -19.72 -6.18
C VAL A 289 -2.22 -18.71 -5.17
N SER A 290 -2.63 -18.85 -3.91
CA SER A 290 -2.09 -18.06 -2.81
C SER A 290 -1.36 -18.98 -1.86
N MET A 291 -0.13 -18.60 -1.50
CA MET A 291 0.70 -19.33 -0.55
C MET A 291 1.11 -18.35 0.55
N GLY A 292 0.80 -18.69 1.80
CA GLY A 292 1.13 -17.88 2.96
C GLY A 292 1.75 -18.75 4.04
N SER A 293 2.72 -18.19 4.77
CA SER A 293 3.40 -18.85 5.87
C SER A 293 3.75 -17.83 6.94
N ASP A 294 3.83 -18.26 8.20
CA ASP A 294 4.36 -17.42 9.28
C ASP A 294 5.89 -17.20 9.14
N LYS A 295 6.54 -17.98 8.27
CA LYS A 295 7.97 -17.97 7.97
C LYS A 295 8.21 -17.53 6.52
N GLU A 296 9.48 -17.25 6.21
CA GLU A 296 9.95 -17.09 4.83
C GLU A 296 9.49 -18.26 3.93
N LEU A 297 8.87 -17.94 2.79
CA LEU A 297 8.40 -18.89 1.78
C LEU A 297 9.53 -19.44 0.91
N ARG A 298 10.50 -18.61 0.54
CA ARG A 298 11.65 -19.01 -0.28
C ARG A 298 12.46 -20.06 0.46
N GLY A 299 12.78 -21.17 -0.20
CA GLY A 299 13.42 -22.32 0.46
C GLY A 299 12.45 -23.32 1.07
N GLN A 300 11.14 -23.05 1.07
CA GLN A 300 10.14 -24.06 1.43
C GLN A 300 9.93 -25.02 0.24
N PRO A 301 9.99 -26.35 0.43
CA PRO A 301 10.00 -27.31 -0.69
C PRO A 301 8.81 -27.17 -1.65
N LEU A 302 7.60 -26.97 -1.12
CA LEU A 302 6.41 -26.84 -1.96
C LEU A 302 6.39 -25.50 -2.71
N TYR A 303 6.84 -24.42 -2.06
CA TYR A 303 6.92 -23.11 -2.70
C TYR A 303 7.92 -23.15 -3.86
N ASP A 304 9.15 -23.64 -3.60
CA ASP A 304 10.22 -23.71 -4.60
C ASP A 304 9.85 -24.63 -5.77
N PHE A 305 9.06 -25.68 -5.53
CA PHE A 305 8.54 -26.57 -6.56
C PHE A 305 7.50 -25.90 -7.48
N LEU A 306 6.59 -25.10 -6.91
CA LEU A 306 5.52 -24.44 -7.66
C LEU A 306 5.96 -23.14 -8.33
N ARG A 307 6.91 -22.41 -7.72
CA ARG A 307 7.38 -21.09 -8.14
C ARG A 307 7.71 -20.96 -9.64
N PRO A 308 8.40 -21.91 -10.29
CA PRO A 308 8.75 -21.80 -11.71
C PRO A 308 7.56 -21.71 -12.66
N TYR A 309 6.35 -22.09 -12.20
CA TYR A 309 5.12 -22.12 -12.99
C TYR A 309 4.13 -21.03 -12.59
N LEU A 310 4.57 -20.05 -11.79
CA LEU A 310 3.70 -19.03 -11.19
C LEU A 310 4.19 -17.62 -11.53
N GLN A 311 3.26 -16.78 -11.98
CA GLN A 311 3.46 -15.34 -12.12
C GLN A 311 2.84 -14.61 -10.92
N HIS A 312 3.67 -14.02 -10.07
CA HIS A 312 3.23 -13.25 -8.92
C HIS A 312 2.33 -12.06 -9.35
N GLN A 313 1.29 -11.78 -8.57
CA GLN A 313 0.35 -10.64 -8.74
C GLN A 313 0.39 -9.70 -7.54
N SER A 314 0.68 -10.24 -6.37
CA SER A 314 1.04 -9.48 -5.18
C SER A 314 1.91 -10.35 -4.25
N GLY A 315 2.68 -9.72 -3.38
CA GLY A 315 3.34 -10.43 -2.29
C GLY A 315 3.49 -9.56 -1.05
N PHE A 316 3.57 -10.22 0.10
CA PHE A 316 3.83 -9.62 1.38
C PHE A 316 5.29 -9.82 1.74
N ILE A 317 5.96 -8.72 2.01
CA ILE A 317 7.35 -8.70 2.43
C ILE A 317 7.39 -8.26 3.89
N ARG A 318 8.05 -9.06 4.74
CA ARG A 318 8.35 -8.72 6.13
C ARG A 318 9.83 -8.37 6.23
N PHE A 319 10.16 -7.17 6.65
CA PHE A 319 11.55 -6.74 6.80
C PHE A 319 11.74 -6.04 8.15
N SER A 320 12.99 -5.90 8.55
CA SER A 320 13.34 -5.24 9.80
C SER A 320 13.95 -3.86 9.52
N TYR A 321 13.57 -2.86 10.31
CA TYR A 321 14.13 -1.52 10.20
C TYR A 321 14.39 -0.95 11.61
N PRO A 322 15.56 -0.32 11.86
CA PRO A 322 15.86 0.27 13.16
C PRO A 322 15.07 1.56 13.38
N GLU A 323 14.21 1.59 14.38
CA GLU A 323 13.52 2.80 14.86
C GLU A 323 14.02 3.13 16.27
N ASN A 324 14.60 4.32 16.45
CA ASN A 324 15.13 4.79 17.74
C ASN A 324 16.10 3.79 18.41
N GLY A 325 16.93 3.13 17.61
CA GLY A 325 17.92 2.14 18.07
C GLY A 325 17.35 0.74 18.37
N VAL A 326 16.05 0.52 18.17
CA VAL A 326 15.41 -0.79 18.32
C VAL A 326 15.02 -1.32 16.94
N LEU A 327 15.40 -2.57 16.65
CA LEU A 327 15.01 -3.23 15.41
C LEU A 327 13.52 -3.61 15.48
N GLN A 328 12.72 -3.05 14.57
CA GLN A 328 11.30 -3.35 14.47
C GLN A 328 10.97 -4.08 13.17
N SER A 329 10.02 -4.99 13.24
CA SER A 329 9.52 -5.72 12.08
C SER A 329 8.35 -4.97 11.43
N TYR A 330 8.45 -4.74 10.12
CA TYR A 330 7.41 -4.14 9.30
C TYR A 330 6.96 -5.12 8.22
N THR A 331 5.69 -5.03 7.85
CA THR A 331 5.13 -5.81 6.74
C THR A 331 4.52 -4.88 5.72
N ILE A 332 4.91 -5.06 4.46
CA ILE A 332 4.33 -4.39 3.30
C ILE A 332 3.69 -5.41 2.38
N ARG A 333 2.66 -4.97 1.65
CA ARG A 333 2.08 -5.70 0.54
C ARG A 333 2.38 -4.95 -0.75
N VAL A 334 3.02 -5.61 -1.69
CA VAL A 334 3.34 -5.09 -3.01
C VAL A 334 2.22 -5.46 -3.97
N GLY A 335 1.62 -4.46 -4.61
CA GLY A 335 0.60 -4.67 -5.65
C GLY A 335 1.18 -4.41 -7.02
N LEU A 336 1.44 -5.47 -7.81
CA LEU A 336 2.11 -5.36 -9.11
C LEU A 336 1.28 -4.56 -10.11
N LYS A 337 0.03 -4.96 -10.33
CA LYS A 337 -0.89 -4.26 -11.24
C LYS A 337 -1.20 -2.83 -10.81
N ALA A 338 -1.16 -2.58 -9.50
CA ALA A 338 -1.49 -1.29 -8.93
C ALA A 338 -0.27 -0.36 -8.84
N ASN A 339 0.95 -0.85 -9.09
CA ASN A 339 2.22 -0.16 -8.87
C ASN A 339 2.22 0.63 -7.55
N SER A 340 1.93 -0.08 -6.46
CA SER A 340 1.76 0.52 -5.13
C SER A 340 2.24 -0.40 -4.03
N ILE A 341 2.59 0.20 -2.90
CA ILE A 341 2.98 -0.51 -1.69
C ILE A 341 2.00 -0.17 -0.58
N PHE A 342 1.36 -1.19 -0.01
CA PHE A 342 0.49 -1.04 1.15
C PHE A 342 1.24 -1.42 2.42
N PHE A 343 1.36 -0.48 3.36
CA PHE A 343 1.93 -0.72 4.67
C PHE A 343 0.89 -1.41 5.54
N VAL A 344 1.13 -2.69 5.88
CA VAL A 344 0.23 -3.49 6.72
C VAL A 344 0.44 -3.12 8.19
N SER A 345 1.69 -3.00 8.60
CA SER A 345 2.12 -2.37 9.85
C SER A 345 2.05 -0.85 9.71
N ALA A 346 1.74 -0.14 10.79
CA ALA A 346 1.77 1.32 10.77
C ALA A 346 3.21 1.81 10.54
N ALA A 347 3.44 2.55 9.46
CA ALA A 347 4.76 3.06 9.12
C ALA A 347 4.97 4.48 9.69
N ASN A 348 6.24 4.84 9.89
CA ASN A 348 6.69 6.22 10.05
C ASN A 348 7.38 6.70 8.76
N GLU A 349 7.72 7.98 8.70
CA GLU A 349 8.38 8.58 7.55
C GLU A 349 9.72 7.90 7.22
N SER A 350 10.50 7.51 8.23
CA SER A 350 11.78 6.85 8.05
C SER A 350 11.66 5.52 7.29
N VAL A 351 10.64 4.71 7.61
CA VAL A 351 10.37 3.43 6.94
C VAL A 351 9.86 3.65 5.51
N ILE A 352 8.99 4.64 5.29
CA ILE A 352 8.55 5.01 3.94
C ILE A 352 9.74 5.48 3.11
N ASN A 353 10.61 6.32 3.68
CA ASN A 353 11.81 6.81 3.00
C ASN A 353 12.78 5.68 2.68
N TYR A 354 13.01 4.74 3.61
CA TYR A 354 13.83 3.55 3.36
C TYR A 354 13.36 2.78 2.12
N ILE A 355 12.05 2.53 2.00
CA ILE A 355 11.48 1.85 0.83
C ILE A 355 11.58 2.72 -0.43
N ARG A 356 11.25 4.00 -0.33
CA ARG A 356 11.34 4.97 -1.43
C ARG A 356 12.76 5.02 -2.00
N ASP A 357 13.78 5.04 -1.14
CA ASP A 357 15.18 5.08 -1.54
C ASP A 357 15.57 3.83 -2.34
N LYS A 358 15.11 2.65 -1.91
CA LYS A 358 15.34 1.39 -2.64
C LYS A 358 14.66 1.35 -4.01
N ILE A 359 13.44 1.90 -4.11
CA ILE A 359 12.66 1.88 -5.35
C ILE A 359 13.15 2.94 -6.34
N ILE A 360 13.46 4.14 -5.85
CA ILE A 360 13.63 5.31 -6.72
C ILE A 360 15.09 5.75 -6.82
N TYR A 361 15.90 5.62 -5.77
CA TYR A 361 17.25 6.22 -5.71
C TYR A 361 18.41 5.23 -5.83
N ASN A 362 18.15 3.93 -5.73
CA ASN A 362 19.18 2.88 -5.86
C ASN A 362 19.37 2.37 -7.31
N ASN A 363 19.03 3.20 -8.31
CA ASN A 363 19.28 2.93 -9.73
C ASN A 363 20.41 3.79 -10.29
#